data_AF-F1LD38-F1
#
_entry.id   AF-F1LD38-F1
#
_cell.length_a   1.000
_cell.length_b   1.000
_cell.length_c   1.000
_cell.angle_alpha   90.00
_cell.angle_beta   90.00
_cell.angle_gamma   90.00
#
_symmetry.space_group_name_H-M   'P 1'
#
loop_
_entity.id
_entity.type
_entity.pdbx_description
1 polymer ?
#
loop_
_entity_poly.entity_id
_entity_poly.type
_entity_poly.pdbx_seq_one_letter_code
_entity_poly.pdbx_strand_id
1 'polypeptide(L)'
;MRSWLLRMASPAVRVLQQAASARSVAISSCRTMYKNPYISRFKAKSKVTPGFYKQTTGLTGLFVNEHPHRALTVVYGRILRALEQMPVNAAYRKYTEQIIKRRLALVQEEPDIQRLEEKIGMGQIEEVIEQAEYELQATRAILESRAWEPLVEKAPENQWKWPIA
;
A
#
# COMPACT_ATOMS: atom_id res chain seq x y z
N MET A 1 -63.59 23.98 33.36
CA MET A 1 -62.29 24.38 33.95
C MET A 1 -61.50 23.12 34.29
N ARG A 2 -60.22 23.08 33.93
CA ARG A 2 -59.37 21.88 33.88
C ARG A 2 -59.25 21.21 35.26
N SER A 3 -59.85 20.02 35.40
CA SER A 3 -59.68 19.16 36.58
C SER A 3 -58.44 18.29 36.41
N TRP A 4 -57.49 18.49 37.30
CA TRP A 4 -56.33 17.65 37.53
C TRP A 4 -56.66 16.54 38.55
N LEU A 5 -55.98 15.40 38.39
CA LEU A 5 -55.68 14.37 39.39
C LEU A 5 -56.79 13.37 39.79
N LEU A 6 -56.71 12.16 39.19
CA LEU A 6 -56.89 10.88 39.90
C LEU A 6 -56.54 9.68 39.01
N ARG A 7 -55.43 9.00 39.33
CA ARG A 7 -55.25 7.53 39.35
C ARG A 7 -53.78 7.26 39.67
N MET A 8 -53.48 6.97 40.94
CA MET A 8 -53.52 5.63 41.53
C MET A 8 -52.48 4.68 40.91
N ALA A 9 -51.50 4.40 41.76
CA ALA A 9 -50.44 3.41 41.68
C ALA A 9 -50.76 2.14 40.89
N SER A 10 -49.79 1.67 40.12
CA SER A 10 -49.53 0.24 40.00
C SER A 10 -48.05 -0.07 39.79
N PRO A 11 -47.58 -1.23 40.31
CA PRO A 11 -46.20 -1.48 40.63
C PRO A 11 -45.48 -2.17 39.48
N ALA A 12 -44.37 -1.61 39.03
CA ALA A 12 -43.43 -2.35 38.21
C ALA A 12 -42.05 -1.72 38.34
N VAL A 13 -41.42 -1.96 39.49
CA VAL A 13 -39.97 -1.88 39.63
C VAL A 13 -39.39 -2.93 38.69
N ARG A 14 -39.13 -2.54 37.44
CA ARG A 14 -38.30 -3.33 36.54
C ARG A 14 -36.87 -3.19 37.03
N VAL A 15 -36.50 -4.10 37.93
CA VAL A 15 -35.14 -4.41 38.29
C VAL A 15 -34.34 -4.57 37.00
N LEU A 16 -33.39 -3.67 36.80
CA LEU A 16 -32.29 -3.82 35.84
C LEU A 16 -31.52 -5.08 36.24
N GLN A 17 -31.90 -6.22 35.68
CA GLN A 17 -31.09 -7.41 35.77
C GLN A 17 -29.92 -7.20 34.82
N GLN A 18 -28.84 -6.63 35.36
CA GLN A 18 -27.53 -6.66 34.72
C GLN A 18 -27.21 -8.13 34.46
N ALA A 19 -27.26 -8.52 33.19
CA ALA A 19 -26.59 -9.72 32.74
C ALA A 19 -25.09 -9.48 32.92
N ALA A 20 -24.58 -9.83 34.10
CA ALA A 20 -23.17 -10.11 34.29
C ALA A 20 -22.85 -11.33 33.43
N SER A 21 -22.62 -11.09 32.12
CA SER A 21 -21.88 -12.03 31.29
C SER A 21 -20.52 -12.15 31.96
N ALA A 22 -20.33 -13.27 32.67
CA ALA A 22 -19.04 -13.68 33.14
C ALA A 22 -18.13 -13.69 31.91
N ARG A 23 -17.30 -12.66 31.78
CA ARG A 23 -16.10 -12.74 30.95
C ARG A 23 -15.23 -13.77 31.66
N SER A 24 -15.42 -15.04 31.30
CA SER A 24 -14.36 -16.01 31.44
C SER A 24 -13.19 -15.41 30.68
N VAL A 25 -12.25 -14.82 31.41
CA VAL A 25 -10.89 -14.63 30.91
C VAL A 25 -10.38 -16.06 30.79
N ALA A 26 -10.65 -16.66 29.62
CA ALA A 26 -10.00 -17.89 29.25
C ALA A 26 -8.51 -17.60 29.33
N ILE A 27 -7.87 -18.18 30.35
CA ILE A 27 -6.43 -18.23 30.49
C ILE A 27 -5.94 -18.71 29.13
N SER A 28 -5.30 -17.79 28.40
CA SER A 28 -4.89 -18.03 27.02
C SER A 28 -4.04 -19.28 27.02
N SER A 29 -4.62 -20.38 26.51
CA SER A 29 -3.91 -21.60 26.16
C SER A 29 -2.59 -21.18 25.54
N CYS A 30 -1.49 -21.67 26.10
CA CYS A 30 -0.13 -21.36 25.67
C CYS A 30 -0.09 -21.40 24.15
N ARG A 31 -0.08 -20.23 23.49
CA ARG A 31 -0.05 -20.18 22.03
C ARG A 31 1.26 -20.83 21.64
N THR A 32 1.19 -22.03 21.06
CA THR A 32 2.37 -22.64 20.47
C THR A 32 2.92 -21.67 19.43
N MET A 33 4.25 -21.52 19.31
CA MET A 33 4.86 -20.62 18.32
C MET A 33 4.34 -20.85 16.89
N TYR A 34 3.90 -22.09 16.60
CA TYR A 34 3.32 -22.51 15.32
C TYR A 34 1.89 -22.01 15.08
N LYS A 35 1.18 -21.55 16.13
CA LYS A 35 -0.14 -20.90 16.06
C LYS A 35 0.01 -19.37 16.12
N ASN A 36 0.98 -18.83 15.38
CA ASN A 36 1.14 -17.39 15.21
C ASN A 36 0.32 -16.89 14.00
N PRO A 37 -0.62 -15.93 14.19
CA PRO A 37 -1.43 -15.37 13.11
C PRO A 37 -0.61 -14.64 12.04
N TYR A 38 0.60 -14.16 12.35
CA TYR A 38 1.50 -13.59 11.35
C TYR A 38 2.03 -14.65 10.38
N ILE A 39 2.37 -15.84 10.90
CA ILE A 39 2.90 -16.95 10.10
C ILE A 39 1.81 -17.53 9.18
N SER A 40 0.57 -17.64 9.65
CA SER A 40 -0.53 -18.17 8.83
C SER A 40 -0.85 -17.28 7.62
N ARG A 41 -0.75 -15.95 7.76
CA ARG A 41 -0.92 -15.00 6.66
C ARG A 41 0.14 -15.19 5.57
N PHE A 42 1.41 -15.31 5.97
CA PHE A 42 2.50 -15.53 5.02
C PHE A 42 2.36 -16.88 4.30
N LYS A 43 2.02 -17.95 5.03
CA LYS A 43 1.75 -19.27 4.45
C LYS A 43 0.59 -19.28 3.46
N ALA A 44 -0.38 -18.37 3.61
CA ALA A 44 -1.47 -18.23 2.65
C ALA A 44 -1.03 -17.47 1.40
N LYS A 45 -0.28 -16.36 1.56
CA LYS A 45 0.26 -15.57 0.44
C LYS A 45 1.34 -16.27 -0.37
N SER A 46 2.08 -17.20 0.23
CA SER A 46 3.14 -17.94 -0.44
C SER A 46 2.63 -19.06 -1.34
N LYS A 47 1.32 -19.34 -1.35
CA LYS A 47 0.75 -20.40 -2.18
C LYS A 47 0.64 -19.90 -3.60
N VAL A 48 1.25 -20.65 -4.51
CA VAL A 48 1.18 -20.43 -5.95
C VAL A 48 0.40 -21.59 -6.58
N THR A 49 -0.33 -21.33 -7.66
CA THR A 49 -1.04 -22.35 -8.43
C THR A 49 -0.09 -23.48 -8.84
N PRO A 50 -0.43 -24.76 -8.57
CA PRO A 50 0.38 -25.89 -9.00
C PRO A 50 0.53 -25.91 -10.52
N GLY A 51 1.76 -25.86 -11.03
CA GLY A 51 2.06 -25.79 -12.46
C GLY A 51 2.43 -24.39 -12.98
N PHE A 52 2.40 -23.35 -12.14
CA PHE A 52 3.02 -22.07 -12.49
C PHE A 52 4.54 -22.20 -12.57
N TYR A 53 5.17 -21.53 -13.54
CA TYR A 53 6.61 -21.71 -13.84
C TYR A 53 7.53 -21.25 -12.68
N LYS A 54 7.08 -20.29 -11.85
CA LYS A 54 7.85 -19.75 -10.72
C LYS A 54 7.25 -20.16 -9.38
N GLN A 55 7.90 -21.04 -8.64
CA GLN A 55 7.39 -21.51 -7.35
C GLN A 55 7.72 -20.54 -6.20
N THR A 56 8.90 -19.93 -6.23
CA THR A 56 9.35 -18.93 -5.25
C THR A 56 10.21 -17.87 -5.95
N THR A 57 10.32 -16.69 -5.35
CA THR A 57 11.23 -15.62 -5.79
C THR A 57 12.65 -15.80 -5.22
N GLY A 58 12.82 -16.64 -4.20
CA GLY A 58 14.07 -16.77 -3.45
C GLY A 58 14.33 -15.62 -2.44
N LEU A 59 13.46 -14.60 -2.40
CA LEU A 59 13.58 -13.45 -1.52
C LEU A 59 12.56 -13.53 -0.38
N THR A 60 13.00 -13.22 0.84
CA THR A 60 12.12 -13.25 2.01
C THR A 60 11.14 -12.08 1.99
N GLY A 61 9.85 -12.38 2.09
CA GLY A 61 8.78 -11.36 2.11
C GLY A 61 8.29 -10.91 0.74
N LEU A 62 8.97 -11.29 -0.35
CA LEU A 62 8.52 -11.04 -1.72
C LEU A 62 7.86 -12.29 -2.29
N PHE A 63 6.53 -12.29 -2.40
CA PHE A 63 5.77 -13.44 -2.89
C PHE A 63 5.58 -13.38 -4.39
N VAL A 64 5.56 -14.54 -5.05
CA VAL A 64 5.34 -14.67 -6.49
C VAL A 64 4.01 -14.07 -6.88
N ASN A 65 3.99 -13.33 -7.99
CA ASN A 65 2.77 -12.80 -8.58
C ASN A 65 2.42 -13.59 -9.85
N GLU A 66 1.25 -14.24 -9.87
CA GLU A 66 0.82 -15.04 -11.02
C GLU A 66 0.37 -14.20 -12.22
N HIS A 67 0.03 -12.94 -12.00
CA HIS A 67 -0.51 -12.04 -13.03
C HIS A 67 0.22 -10.69 -13.04
N PRO A 68 1.55 -10.67 -13.30
CA PRO A 68 2.35 -9.46 -13.17
C PRO A 68 1.98 -8.39 -14.20
N HIS A 69 1.64 -8.75 -15.45
CA HIS A 69 1.22 -7.79 -16.47
C HIS A 69 0.00 -6.97 -16.04
N ARG A 70 -1.01 -7.63 -15.45
CA ARG A 70 -2.20 -6.97 -14.92
C ARG A 70 -1.84 -6.03 -13.76
N ALA A 71 -1.03 -6.51 -12.82
CA ALA A 71 -0.60 -5.71 -11.67
C ALA A 71 0.15 -4.44 -12.13
N LEU A 72 1.15 -4.59 -12.99
CA LEU A 72 1.94 -3.49 -13.54
C LEU A 72 1.08 -2.50 -14.33
N THR A 73 0.18 -2.98 -15.19
CA THR A 73 -0.73 -2.12 -15.95
C THR A 73 -1.59 -1.27 -15.04
N VAL A 74 -2.14 -1.86 -13.97
CA VAL A 74 -2.95 -1.13 -12.98
C VAL A 74 -2.12 -0.09 -12.25
N VAL A 75 -0.93 -0.45 -11.76
CA VAL A 75 -0.08 0.47 -10.98
C VAL A 75 0.41 1.63 -11.87
N TYR A 76 0.95 1.35 -13.05
CA TYR A 76 1.38 2.38 -13.99
C TYR A 76 0.23 3.29 -14.43
N GLY A 77 -0.96 2.73 -14.68
CA GLY A 77 -2.14 3.54 -14.98
C GLY A 77 -2.62 4.41 -13.81
N ARG A 78 -2.31 4.05 -12.55
CA ARG A 78 -2.56 4.92 -11.38
C ARG A 78 -1.50 6.01 -11.26
N ILE A 79 -0.24 5.71 -11.57
CA ILE A 79 0.85 6.70 -11.57
C ILE A 79 0.57 7.79 -12.61
N LEU A 80 0.25 7.41 -13.85
CA LEU A 80 -0.03 8.39 -14.92
C LEU A 80 -1.18 9.34 -14.54
N ARG A 81 -2.27 8.81 -13.94
CA ARG A 81 -3.38 9.63 -13.42
C ARG A 81 -2.99 10.55 -12.26
N ALA A 82 -2.03 10.15 -11.44
CA ALA A 82 -1.52 11.01 -10.37
C ALA A 82 -0.62 12.11 -10.94
N LEU A 83 0.23 11.80 -11.92
CA LEU A 83 1.11 12.74 -12.61
C LEU A 83 0.34 13.82 -13.39
N GLU A 84 -0.87 13.51 -13.88
CA GLU A 84 -1.75 14.49 -14.52
C GLU A 84 -2.08 15.71 -13.65
N GLN A 85 -2.03 15.56 -12.32
CA GLN A 85 -2.31 16.64 -11.36
C GLN A 85 -1.13 17.64 -11.21
N MET A 86 0.08 17.27 -11.65
CA MET A 86 1.26 18.14 -11.64
C MET A 86 1.30 19.01 -12.90
N PRO A 87 1.95 20.18 -12.93
CA PRO A 87 2.08 20.95 -14.16
C PRO A 87 3.04 20.28 -15.16
N VAL A 88 2.78 20.43 -16.47
CA VAL A 88 3.51 19.73 -17.55
C VAL A 88 5.01 20.09 -17.60
N ASN A 89 5.35 21.29 -17.15
CA ASN A 89 6.73 21.77 -17.08
C ASN A 89 7.53 21.23 -15.88
N ALA A 90 6.87 20.56 -14.91
CA ALA A 90 7.57 19.96 -13.78
C ALA A 90 8.55 18.89 -14.26
N ALA A 91 9.83 19.04 -13.90
CA ALA A 91 10.88 18.10 -14.29
C ALA A 91 10.55 16.66 -13.88
N TYR A 92 10.08 16.47 -12.65
CA TYR A 92 9.67 15.17 -12.14
C TYR A 92 8.60 14.52 -13.02
N ARG A 93 7.52 15.25 -13.36
CA ARG A 93 6.46 14.77 -14.25
C ARG A 93 7.00 14.33 -15.61
N LYS A 94 7.81 15.16 -16.25
CA LYS A 94 8.35 14.88 -17.59
C LYS A 94 9.15 13.57 -17.63
N TYR A 95 10.07 13.38 -16.70
CA TYR A 95 10.96 12.20 -16.70
C TYR A 95 10.26 10.94 -16.21
N THR A 96 9.42 11.04 -15.18
CA THR A 96 8.64 9.89 -14.69
C THR A 96 7.65 9.41 -15.73
N GLU A 97 6.90 10.30 -16.39
CA GLU A 97 6.01 9.90 -17.47
C GLU A 97 6.75 9.15 -18.59
N GLN A 98 7.94 9.63 -18.98
CA GLN A 98 8.74 8.96 -20.00
C GLN A 98 9.14 7.54 -19.58
N ILE A 99 9.60 7.36 -18.34
CA ILE A 99 9.99 6.06 -17.80
C ILE A 99 8.78 5.12 -17.71
N ILE A 100 7.67 5.59 -17.16
CA ILE A 100 6.46 4.78 -16.98
C ILE A 100 5.84 4.42 -18.33
N LYS A 101 5.77 5.33 -19.30
CA LYS A 101 5.29 5.04 -20.66
C LYS A 101 6.16 4.00 -21.37
N ARG A 102 7.50 4.13 -21.25
CA ARG A 102 8.43 3.12 -21.80
C ARG A 102 8.23 1.75 -21.18
N ARG A 103 8.15 1.67 -19.84
CA ARG A 103 7.93 0.40 -19.13
C ARG A 103 6.56 -0.20 -19.45
N LEU A 104 5.52 0.63 -19.51
CA LEU A 104 4.17 0.18 -19.87
C LEU A 104 4.12 -0.38 -21.29
N ALA A 105 4.82 0.25 -22.24
CA ALA A 105 4.94 -0.27 -23.61
C ALA A 105 5.58 -1.67 -23.63
N LEU A 106 6.68 -1.88 -22.89
CA LEU A 106 7.31 -3.20 -22.77
C LEU A 106 6.37 -4.26 -22.17
N VAL A 107 5.60 -3.89 -21.14
CA VAL A 107 4.62 -4.78 -20.49
C VAL A 107 3.48 -5.18 -21.44
N GLN A 108 3.15 -4.33 -22.41
CA GLN A 108 2.12 -4.60 -23.44
C GLN A 108 2.67 -5.37 -24.63
N GLU A 109 3.94 -5.17 -24.99
CA GLU A 109 4.60 -5.81 -26.13
C GLU A 109 4.94 -7.28 -25.85
N GLU A 110 5.53 -7.56 -24.68
CA GLU A 110 5.96 -8.91 -24.33
C GLU A 110 4.94 -9.62 -23.43
N PRO A 111 4.36 -10.76 -23.85
CA PRO A 111 3.48 -11.56 -23.02
C PRO A 111 4.22 -12.55 -22.12
N ASP A 112 5.49 -12.84 -22.43
CA ASP A 112 6.32 -13.76 -21.65
C ASP A 112 7.03 -13.01 -20.52
N ILE A 113 6.91 -13.52 -19.30
CA ILE A 113 7.40 -12.84 -18.10
C ILE A 113 8.93 -12.89 -18.03
N GLN A 114 9.56 -14.00 -18.45
CA GLN A 114 11.03 -14.13 -18.40
C GLN A 114 11.70 -13.14 -19.36
N ARG A 115 11.19 -13.06 -20.59
CA ARG A 115 11.67 -12.08 -21.57
C ARG A 115 11.39 -10.64 -21.14
N LEU A 116 10.26 -10.40 -20.49
CA LEU A 116 9.94 -9.09 -19.93
C LEU A 116 10.94 -8.67 -18.84
N GLU A 117 11.31 -9.59 -17.94
CA GLU A 117 12.33 -9.34 -16.91
C GLU A 117 13.69 -8.96 -17.55
N GLU A 118 14.12 -9.69 -18.58
CA GLU A 118 15.35 -9.41 -19.33
C GLU A 118 15.31 -8.05 -20.04
N LYS A 119 14.20 -7.72 -20.72
CA LYS A 119 14.04 -6.43 -21.41
C LYS A 119 14.02 -5.24 -20.45
N ILE A 120 13.44 -5.39 -19.27
CA ILE A 120 13.40 -4.33 -18.26
C ILE A 120 14.76 -4.19 -17.55
N GLY A 121 15.44 -5.31 -17.27
CA GLY A 121 16.78 -5.35 -16.70
C GLY A 121 16.88 -4.81 -15.27
N MET A 122 15.82 -4.95 -14.47
CA MET A 122 15.72 -4.38 -13.10
C MET A 122 15.39 -5.45 -12.04
N GLY A 123 15.96 -6.66 -12.20
CA GLY A 123 15.69 -7.79 -11.31
C GLY A 123 14.44 -8.57 -11.69
N GLN A 124 13.79 -9.18 -10.70
CA GLN A 124 12.57 -9.98 -10.90
C GLN A 124 11.34 -9.10 -11.10
N ILE A 125 10.30 -9.64 -11.75
CA ILE A 125 9.10 -8.88 -12.07
C ILE A 125 8.37 -8.40 -10.81
N GLU A 126 8.43 -9.16 -9.71
CA GLU A 126 7.85 -8.77 -8.43
C GLU A 126 8.55 -7.56 -7.81
N GLU A 127 9.87 -7.43 -7.95
CA GLU A 127 10.62 -6.26 -7.51
C GLU A 127 10.22 -5.02 -8.32
N VAL A 128 9.99 -5.20 -9.62
CA VAL A 128 9.52 -4.12 -10.51
C VAL A 128 8.12 -3.64 -10.12
N ILE A 129 7.23 -4.56 -9.69
CA ILE A 129 5.91 -4.20 -9.15
C ILE A 129 6.06 -3.38 -7.88
N GLU A 130 6.91 -3.80 -6.95
CA GLU A 130 7.15 -3.09 -5.69
C GLU A 130 7.73 -1.69 -5.94
N GLN A 131 8.71 -1.57 -6.85
CA GLN A 131 9.23 -0.29 -7.30
C GLN A 131 8.13 0.63 -7.85
N ALA A 132 7.20 0.09 -8.65
CA ALA A 132 6.09 0.86 -9.20
C ALA A 132 5.12 1.31 -8.09
N GLU A 133 4.89 0.49 -7.06
CA GLU A 133 4.09 0.87 -5.89
C GLU A 133 4.77 1.99 -5.08
N TYR A 134 6.08 1.91 -4.87
CA TYR A 134 6.85 2.98 -4.23
C TYR A 134 6.83 4.26 -5.06
N GLU A 135 6.96 4.16 -6.38
CA GLU A 135 6.87 5.33 -7.27
C GLU A 135 5.48 6.00 -7.19
N LEU A 136 4.40 5.22 -7.05
CA LEU A 136 3.07 5.76 -6.83
C LEU A 136 2.96 6.51 -5.48
N GLN A 137 3.59 5.99 -4.43
CA GLN A 137 3.65 6.66 -3.12
C GLN A 137 4.48 7.95 -3.19
N ALA A 138 5.65 7.90 -3.84
CA ALA A 138 6.51 9.05 -4.08
C ALA A 138 5.77 10.14 -4.88
N THR A 139 5.04 9.75 -5.93
CA THR A 139 4.24 10.68 -6.73
C THR A 139 3.21 11.42 -5.86
N ARG A 140 2.53 10.72 -4.94
CA ARG A 140 1.58 11.33 -4.00
C ARG A 140 2.27 12.28 -3.02
N ALA A 141 3.41 11.88 -2.47
CA ALA A 141 4.20 12.75 -1.58
C ALA A 141 4.70 14.01 -2.30
N ILE A 142 5.08 13.91 -3.58
CA ILE A 142 5.49 15.05 -4.40
C ILE A 142 4.30 15.97 -4.70
N LEU A 143 3.10 15.42 -4.89
CA LEU A 143 1.88 16.23 -5.00
C LEU A 143 1.60 17.03 -3.73
N GLU A 144 1.75 16.40 -2.57
CA GLU A 144 1.53 17.03 -1.27
C GLU A 144 2.58 18.12 -0.98
N SER A 145 3.85 17.84 -1.27
CA SER A 145 4.96 18.78 -1.01
C SER A 145 5.15 19.85 -2.07
N ARG A 146 4.54 19.71 -3.26
CA ARG A 146 4.71 20.62 -4.42
C ARG A 146 6.17 20.93 -4.74
N ALA A 147 7.02 19.91 -4.73
CA ALA A 147 8.47 20.04 -4.90
C ALA A 147 8.93 20.64 -6.25
N TRP A 148 8.01 20.92 -7.19
CA TRP A 148 8.30 21.63 -8.44
C TRP A 148 8.31 23.15 -8.29
N GLU A 149 7.89 23.70 -7.14
CA GLU A 149 7.98 25.12 -6.86
C GLU A 149 9.46 25.56 -6.67
N PRO A 150 9.79 26.83 -6.93
CA PRO A 150 11.14 27.35 -6.68
C PRO A 150 11.58 27.17 -5.22
N LEU A 151 12.89 27.19 -4.99
CA LEU A 151 13.46 27.12 -3.65
C LEU A 151 12.84 28.18 -2.73
N VAL A 152 12.34 27.75 -1.57
CA VAL A 152 11.72 28.62 -0.56
C VAL A 152 12.75 29.64 -0.04
N GLU A 153 13.98 29.19 0.20
CA GLU A 153 15.09 30.02 0.69
C GLU A 153 16.37 29.75 -0.09
N LYS A 154 17.14 30.79 -0.35
CA LYS A 154 18.49 30.66 -0.90
C LYS A 154 19.45 30.23 0.19
N ALA A 155 20.44 29.43 -0.17
CA ALA A 155 21.51 29.08 0.75
C ALA A 155 22.29 30.35 1.19
N PRO A 156 22.70 30.45 2.47
CA PRO A 156 23.70 31.42 2.93
C PRO A 156 25.02 31.24 2.18
N GLU A 157 25.73 32.34 1.94
CA GLU A 157 26.91 32.39 1.07
C GLU A 157 28.02 31.39 1.44
N ASN A 158 28.14 31.02 2.72
CA ASN A 158 29.17 30.11 3.21
C ASN A 158 28.65 28.70 3.60
N GLN A 159 27.35 28.40 3.44
CA GLN A 159 26.79 27.11 3.92
C GLN A 159 27.39 25.90 3.20
N TRP A 160 27.67 26.03 1.90
CA TRP A 160 28.18 24.93 1.06
C TRP A 160 29.67 25.09 0.69
N LYS A 161 30.39 26.01 1.32
CA LYS A 161 31.84 26.18 1.12
C LYS A 161 32.57 25.10 1.93
N TRP A 162 33.25 24.19 1.24
CA TRP A 162 34.10 23.17 1.86
C TRP A 162 35.44 23.07 1.11
N PRO A 163 36.60 23.05 1.81
CA PRO A 163 36.80 23.08 3.26
C PRO A 163 36.53 24.46 3.91
N ILE A 164 36.39 24.48 5.24
CA ILE A 164 36.28 25.70 6.05
C ILE A 164 37.68 26.35 6.10
N ALA A 165 37.92 27.28 5.18
CA ALA A 165 39.12 28.11 5.14
C ALA A 165 38.74 29.57 5.41
#